data_AF-A0A2V6KP59-F1
#
_entry.id   AF-A0A2V6KP59-F1
#
_cell.length_a   1.000
_cell.length_b   1.000
_cell.length_c   1.000
_cell.angle_alpha   90.00
_cell.angle_beta   90.00
_cell.angle_gamma   90.00
#
_symmetry.space_group_name_H-M   'P 1'
#
loop_
_entity.id
_entity.type
_entity.pdbx_description
1 polymer ?
#
loop_
_entity_poly.entity_id
_entity_poly.type
_entity_poly.pdbx_seq_one_letter_code
_entity_poly.pdbx_strand_id
1 'polypeptide(L)' 'MSGLRLGVNVDHVATLRQARYATMPESKNAEPDLIIAARMCERAGAQGIVAHLRSDRRHIQDRDIERLR' A
#
# COMPACT_ATOMS: atom_id res chain seq x y z
N MET A 1 2.69 -28.13 11.13
CA MET A 1 1.50 -27.86 10.28
C MET A 1 1.70 -26.50 9.62
N SER A 2 1.65 -26.38 8.30
CA SER A 2 1.60 -25.05 7.69
C SER A 2 0.19 -24.51 7.86
N GLY A 3 0.01 -23.56 8.79
CA GLY A 3 -1.27 -22.87 8.97
C GLY A 3 -1.67 -22.08 7.73
N LEU A 4 -2.96 -21.76 7.63
CA LEU A 4 -3.47 -20.83 6.61
C LEU A 4 -2.70 -19.50 6.73
N ARG A 5 -2.29 -18.92 5.60
CA ARG A 5 -1.62 -17.61 5.55
C ARG A 5 -2.59 -16.54 5.10
N LEU A 6 -2.54 -15.38 5.75
CA LEU A 6 -3.25 -14.17 5.39
C LEU A 6 -2.30 -13.23 4.64
N GLY A 7 -2.67 -12.92 3.40
CA GLY A 7 -2.13 -11.79 2.65
C GLY A 7 -3.09 -10.61 2.72
N VAL A 8 -2.62 -9.42 3.10
CA VAL A 8 -3.47 -8.22 3.17
C VAL A 8 -3.22 -7.35 1.95
N ASN A 9 -4.26 -7.09 1.17
CA ASN A 9 -4.19 -6.14 0.07
C ASN A 9 -4.30 -4.70 0.59
N VAL A 10 -3.34 -3.84 0.22
CA VAL A 10 -3.25 -2.44 0.68
C VAL A 10 -3.61 -1.41 -0.39
N ASP A 11 -4.13 -1.82 -1.55
CA ASP A 11 -4.44 -0.94 -2.69
C ASP A 11 -5.36 0.23 -2.31
N HIS A 12 -6.33 -0.02 -1.43
CA HIS A 12 -7.32 0.99 -1.04
C HIS A 12 -6.81 2.01 -0.02
N VAL A 13 -5.69 1.74 0.66
CA VAL A 13 -4.96 2.77 1.41
C VAL A 13 -4.45 3.82 0.43
N ALA A 14 -3.85 3.39 -0.69
CA ALA A 14 -3.44 4.29 -1.75
C ALA A 14 -4.64 4.95 -2.46
N THR A 15 -5.78 4.27 -2.61
CA THR A 15 -7.01 4.92 -3.13
C THR A 15 -7.38 6.15 -2.30
N LEU A 16 -7.37 6.04 -0.96
CA LEU A 16 -7.67 7.17 -0.09
C LEU A 16 -6.65 8.31 -0.25
N ARG A 17 -5.36 7.97 -0.37
CA ARG A 17 -4.31 8.97 -0.62
C ARG A 17 -4.51 9.70 -1.95
N GLN A 18 -4.74 8.94 -3.04
CA GLN A 18 -4.92 9.52 -4.37
C GLN A 18 -6.15 10.41 -4.45
N ALA A 19 -7.21 10.16 -3.67
CA ALA A 19 -8.39 11.01 -3.64
C ALA A 19 -8.07 12.49 -3.34
N ARG A 20 -7.00 12.75 -2.58
CA ARG A 20 -6.52 14.11 -2.28
C ARG A 20 -5.22 14.48 -2.98
N TYR A 21 -4.30 13.53 -3.13
CA TYR A 21 -2.91 13.81 -3.52
C TYR A 21 -2.55 13.29 -4.93
N ALA A 22 -3.52 12.91 -5.76
CA ALA A 22 -3.24 12.36 -7.11
C ALA A 22 -2.33 13.25 -7.97
N THR A 23 -2.47 14.57 -7.87
CA THR A 23 -1.64 15.53 -8.62
C THR A 23 -0.41 16.01 -7.85
N MET A 24 -0.19 15.49 -6.63
CA MET A 24 0.91 15.87 -5.74
C MET A 24 1.52 14.62 -5.06
N PRO A 25 1.95 13.59 -5.83
CA PRO A 25 2.42 12.32 -5.26
C PRO A 25 3.66 12.46 -4.37
N GLU A 26 4.49 13.47 -4.63
CA GLU A 26 5.70 13.77 -3.85
C GLU A 26 5.46 14.73 -2.67
N SER A 27 4.21 15.11 -2.42
CA SER A 27 3.87 15.93 -1.26
C SER A 27 4.32 15.22 0.01
N LYS A 28 5.08 15.93 0.86
CA LYS A 28 5.41 15.46 2.21
C LYS A 28 4.17 15.22 3.10
N ASN A 29 3.02 15.76 2.70
CA ASN A 29 1.74 15.60 3.37
C ASN A 29 0.88 14.50 2.72
N ALA A 30 1.40 13.74 1.73
CA ALA A 30 0.64 12.70 1.06
C ALA A 30 0.33 11.56 2.04
N GLU A 31 -0.92 11.51 2.49
CA GLU A 31 -1.43 10.55 3.47
C GLU A 31 -2.69 9.85 2.94
N PRO A 32 -2.99 8.63 3.39
CA PRO A 32 -2.18 7.78 4.28
C PRO A 32 -0.90 7.22 3.61
N ASP A 33 0.14 6.97 4.42
CA ASP A 33 1.37 6.33 3.97
C ASP A 33 1.19 4.81 3.88
N LEU A 34 1.47 4.25 2.70
CA LEU A 34 1.28 2.83 2.41
C LEU A 34 2.20 1.91 3.23
N ILE A 35 3.43 2.34 3.51
CA ILE A 35 4.43 1.57 4.27
C ILE A 35 4.03 1.48 5.74
N ILE A 36 3.46 2.56 6.28
CA ILE A 36 2.90 2.52 7.64
C ILE A 36 1.77 1.50 7.70
N ALA A 37 0.84 1.52 6.74
CA ALA A 37 -0.26 0.56 6.68
C ALA A 37 0.24 -0.90 6.53
N ALA A 38 1.18 -1.16 5.62
CA ALA A 38 1.80 -2.47 5.43
C ALA A 38 2.42 -3.01 6.72
N ARG A 39 3.24 -2.19 7.41
CA ARG A 39 3.85 -2.56 8.70
C ARG A 39 2.82 -2.82 9.79
N MET A 40 1.71 -2.07 9.81
CA MET A 40 0.62 -2.31 10.76
C MET A 40 -0.04 -3.67 10.50
N CYS A 41 -0.26 -4.05 9.24
CA CYS A 41 -0.81 -5.36 8.88
C CYS A 41 0.12 -6.50 9.30
N GLU A 42 1.42 -6.40 9.02
CA GLU A 42 2.41 -7.40 9.44
C GLU A 42 2.46 -7.55 10.96
N ARG A 43 2.52 -6.43 11.71
CA ARG A 43 2.48 -6.43 13.17
C ARG A 43 1.18 -7.01 13.74
N ALA A 44 0.08 -6.92 12.99
CA ALA A 44 -1.20 -7.51 13.35
C ALA A 44 -1.33 -9.00 12.98
N GLY A 45 -0.29 -9.60 12.38
CA GLY A 45 -0.23 -11.03 12.09
C GLY A 45 -0.44 -11.42 10.62
N ALA A 46 -0.46 -10.46 9.70
CA ALA A 46 -0.42 -10.78 8.27
C ALA A 46 0.94 -11.41 7.90
N GLN A 47 0.92 -12.49 7.11
CA GLN A 47 2.14 -13.16 6.63
C GLN A 47 2.59 -12.65 5.26
N GLY A 48 1.83 -11.74 4.65
CA GLY A 48 2.21 -11.10 3.41
C GLY A 48 1.41 -9.82 3.16
N ILE A 49 2.02 -8.92 2.40
CA ILE A 49 1.39 -7.70 1.90
C ILE A 49 1.22 -7.84 0.39
N VAL A 50 0.03 -7.50 -0.08
CA VAL A 50 -0.33 -7.57 -1.49
C VAL A 50 -0.60 -6.15 -1.99
N ALA A 51 0.06 -5.78 -3.09
CA ALA A 51 -0.16 -4.51 -3.77
C ALA A 51 -0.23 -4.76 -5.28
N HIS A 52 -1.19 -4.12 -5.95
CA HIS A 52 -1.40 -4.24 -7.39
C HIS A 52 -1.04 -2.93 -8.10
N LEU A 53 0.14 -2.93 -8.73
CA LEU A 53 0.55 -1.88 -9.64
C LEU A 53 -0.20 -1.99 -10.97
N ARG A 54 -1.26 -1.20 -11.13
CA ARG A 54 -2.03 -1.14 -12.38
C ARG A 54 -1.30 -0.35 -13.46
N SER A 55 -1.50 -0.69 -14.73
CA SER A 55 -0.96 0.08 -15.87
C SER A 55 -1.37 1.56 -15.86
N ASP A 56 -2.59 1.86 -15.41
CA ASP A 56 -3.14 3.23 -15.31
C ASP A 56 -2.78 3.97 -14.00
N ARG A 57 -2.06 3.32 -13.08
CA ARG A 57 -1.65 3.89 -11.78
C ARG A 57 -2.80 4.53 -10.99
N ARG A 58 -3.99 3.92 -11.04
CA ARG A 58 -5.19 4.43 -10.35
C ARG A 58 -5.03 4.61 -8.84
N HIS A 59 -4.24 3.76 -8.19
CA HIS A 59 -4.02 3.79 -6.74
C HIS A 59 -2.54 3.63 -6.40
N ILE A 60 -2.02 2.40 -6.47
CA ILE A 60 -0.59 2.11 -6.22
C ILE A 60 0.25 2.78 -7.30
N GLN A 61 1.31 3.47 -6.88
CA GLN A 61 2.30 4.12 -7.73
C GLN A 61 3.60 3.31 -7.77
N ASP A 62 4.49 3.58 -8.72
CA ASP A 62 5.77 2.87 -8.83
C ASP A 62 6.62 3.01 -7.55
N ARG A 63 6.65 4.22 -6.96
CA ARG A 63 7.31 4.50 -5.69
C ARG A 63 6.80 3.65 -4.52
N ASP A 64 5.51 3.29 -4.53
CA ASP A 64 4.95 2.42 -3.50
C ASP A 64 5.55 1.02 -3.57
N ILE A 65 5.69 0.47 -4.79
CA ILE A 65 6.29 -0.84 -5.01
C ILE A 65 7.79 -0.83 -4.66
N GLU A 66 8.50 0.24 -5.02
CA GLU A 66 9.91 0.40 -4.64
C GLU A 66 10.11 0.41 -3.13
N ARG A 67 9.23 1.10 -2.40
CA ARG A 67 9.31 1.20 -0.93
C ARG A 67 8.84 -0.06 -0.19
N LEU A 68 8.07 -0.93 -0.84
CA LEU A 68 7.58 -2.19 -0.27
C LEU A 68 8.59 -3.36 -0.40
N ARG A 69 9.63 -3.21 -1.23
CA ARG A 69 10.73 -4.18 -1.34
C ARG A 69 11.74 -4.00 -0.21
#